data_AF-A0A7J2LTH5-F1
#
_entry.id   AF-A0A7J2LTH5-F1
#
_cell.length_a   1.000
_cell.length_b   1.000
_cell.length_c   1.000
_cell.angle_alpha   90.00
_cell.angle_beta   90.00
_cell.angle_gamma   90.00
#
_symmetry.space_group_name_H-M   'P 1'
#
loop_
_entity.id
_entity.type
_entity.pdbx_description
1 polymer ?
#
loop_
_entity_poly.entity_id
_entity_poly.type
_entity_poly.pdbx_seq_one_letter_code
_entity_poly.pdbx_strand_id
1 'polypeptide(L)'
;MKKLELETRLAPYERGVIQAVQLIMSRRRDEKRWTMRIHIRRIAGMRETWIRLNRPFLTHLRRQMLIWRSLSPSERESYMRKEKTRGD
;
A
#
# COMPACT_ATOMS: atom_id res chain seq x y z
N MET A 1 -8.97 -12.20 8.01
CA MET A 1 -7.74 -11.39 7.89
C MET A 1 -7.54 -11.11 6.41
N LYS A 2 -7.48 -9.84 5.98
CA LYS A 2 -7.29 -9.52 4.56
C LYS A 2 -5.81 -9.22 4.33
N LYS A 3 -5.18 -9.92 3.38
CA LYS A 3 -3.80 -9.70 2.97
C LYS A 3 -3.74 -9.40 1.48
N LEU A 4 -2.85 -8.51 1.08
CA LEU A 4 -2.56 -8.18 -0.31
C LEU A 4 -1.06 -8.35 -0.53
N GLU A 5 -0.70 -9.06 -1.59
CA GLU A 5 0.69 -9.37 -1.93
C GLU A 5 0.99 -8.74 -3.29
N LEU A 6 2.09 -7.99 -3.37
CA LEU A 6 2.52 -7.30 -4.59
C LEU A 6 4.03 -7.40 -4.76
N GLU A 7 4.45 -7.61 -6.00
CA GLU A 7 5.84 -7.42 -6.41
C GLU A 7 5.99 -6.00 -6.97
N THR A 8 6.95 -5.23 -6.44
CA THR A 8 7.20 -3.88 -6.90
C THR A 8 8.65 -3.71 -7.33
N ARG A 9 8.82 -2.92 -8.39
CA ARG A 9 10.12 -2.46 -8.87
C ARG A 9 10.24 -0.99 -8.49
N LEU A 10 11.26 -0.66 -7.70
CA LEU A 10 11.45 0.72 -7.25
C LEU A 10 12.19 1.53 -8.32
N ALA A 11 11.67 2.70 -8.64
CA ALA A 11 12.38 3.67 -9.46
C ALA A 11 13.60 4.25 -8.71
N PRO A 12 14.71 4.55 -9.39
CA PRO A 12 14.97 4.35 -10.83
C PRO A 12 15.24 2.88 -11.20
N TYR A 13 14.63 2.42 -12.30
CA TYR A 13 14.66 1.01 -12.73
C TYR A 13 16.06 0.49 -13.04
N GLU A 14 17.00 1.38 -13.36
CA GLU A 14 18.42 1.08 -13.57
C GLU A 14 19.09 0.46 -12.34
N ARG A 15 18.55 0.70 -11.14
CA ARG A 15 19.07 0.12 -9.90
C ARG A 15 18.63 -1.32 -9.66
N GLY A 16 17.74 -1.87 -10.49
CA GLY A 16 17.32 -3.27 -10.46
C GLY A 16 16.71 -3.73 -9.12
N VAL A 17 16.16 -2.81 -8.33
CA VAL A 17 15.61 -3.14 -7.00
C VAL A 17 14.21 -3.71 -7.15
N ILE A 18 14.08 -5.01 -6.87
CA ILE A 18 12.82 -5.75 -6.86
C ILE A 18 12.50 -6.12 -5.41
N GLN A 19 11.24 -5.93 -5.00
CA GLN A 19 10.78 -6.30 -3.67
C GLN A 19 9.40 -6.94 -3.69
N ALA A 20 9.17 -7.86 -2.77
CA ALA A 20 7.83 -8.31 -2.41
C ALA A 20 7.32 -7.46 -1.25
N VAL A 21 6.07 -7.01 -1.35
CA VAL A 21 5.37 -6.24 -0.34
C VAL A 21 4.11 -7.00 0.04
N GLN A 22 3.92 -7.22 1.33
CA GLN A 22 2.71 -7.80 1.88
C GLN A 22 2.03 -6.79 2.79
N LEU A 23 0.80 -6.43 2.45
CA LEU A 23 -0.05 -5.53 3.23
C LEU A 23 -1.05 -6.39 3.98
N ILE A 24 -1.05 -6.29 5.30
CA ILE A 24 -1.94 -7.05 6.18
C ILE A 24 -2.81 -6.05 6.92
N MET A 25 -4.12 -6.09 6.64
CA MET A 25 -5.11 -5.32 7.37
C MET A 25 -5.79 -6.21 8.39
N SER A 26 -5.62 -5.87 9.66
CA SER A 26 -6.26 -6.54 10.78
C SER A 26 -7.02 -5.54 11.64
N ARG A 27 -8.24 -5.89 12.01
CA ARG A 27 -9.00 -5.22 13.06
C ARG A 27 -9.11 -6.18 14.23
N ARG A 28 -8.59 -5.83 15.40
CA ARG A 28 -8.87 -6.62 16.61
C ARG A 28 -10.32 -6.38 17.01
N ARG A 29 -11.00 -7.41 17.53
CA ARG A 29 -12.43 -7.33 17.90
C ARG A 29 -12.71 -6.19 18.89
N ASP A 30 -11.75 -5.90 19.77
CA ASP A 30 -11.84 -4.85 20.80
C ASP A 30 -11.36 -3.45 20.37
N GLU A 31 -10.68 -3.33 19.23
CA GLU A 31 -10.13 -2.05 18.80
C GLU A 31 -11.00 -1.42 17.71
N LYS A 32 -11.53 -0.22 17.98
CA LYS A 32 -12.19 0.64 16.97
C LYS A 32 -11.25 1.10 15.85
N ARG A 33 -9.95 0.80 15.94
CA ARG A 33 -8.92 1.21 14.98
C ARG A 33 -8.51 0.05 14.09
N TRP A 34 -8.32 0.34 12.80
CA TRP A 34 -7.72 -0.59 11.87
C TRP A 34 -6.19 -0.54 12.00
N THR A 35 -5.57 -1.69 12.18
CA THR A 35 -4.10 -1.82 12.14
C THR A 35 -3.69 -2.33 10.76
N MET A 36 -2.82 -1.56 10.10
CA MET A 36 -2.15 -1.98 8.87
C MET A 36 -0.72 -2.37 9.19
N ARG A 37 -0.33 -3.60 8.86
CA ARG A 37 1.07 -4.05 8.89
C ARG A 37 1.57 -4.19 7.46
N ILE A 38 2.82 -3.78 7.23
CA ILE A 38 3.47 -3.89 5.93
C ILE A 38 4.75 -4.68 6.14
N HIS A 39 4.90 -5.79 5.43
CA HIS A 39 6.14 -6.53 5.35
C HIS A 39 6.76 -6.32 3.97
N ILE A 40 8.01 -5.89 3.93
CA ILE A 40 8.75 -5.71 2.68
C ILE A 40 9.95 -6.63 2.71
N ARG A 41 10.07 -7.46 1.67
CA ARG A 41 11.22 -8.34 1.46
C ARG A 41 11.92 -7.95 0.16
N ARG A 42 13.22 -7.68 0.25
CA ARG A 42 14.08 -7.52 -0.93
C ARG A 42 14.17 -8.84 -1.70
N ILE A 43 13.86 -8.81 -3.00
CA ILE A 43 14.07 -9.93 -3.92
C ILE A 43 15.39 -9.73 -4.67
N ALA A 44 15.64 -8.53 -5.20
CA ALA A 44 16.82 -8.21 -6.00
C ALA A 44 17.34 -6.78 -5.75
N GLY A 45 18.56 -6.50 -6.22
CA GLY A 45 19.23 -5.19 -6.12
C GLY A 45 20.06 -5.00 -4.85
N MET A 46 20.87 -3.93 -4.81
CA MET A 46 21.75 -3.62 -3.67
C MET A 46 20.96 -3.29 -2.39
N ARG A 47 21.39 -3.83 -1.24
CA ARG A 47 20.73 -3.62 0.06
C ARG A 47 20.67 -2.15 0.46
N GLU A 48 21.77 -1.41 0.30
CA GLU A 48 21.82 0.02 0.64
C GLU A 48 20.86 0.84 -0.22
N THR A 49 20.82 0.56 -1.53
CA THR A 49 19.86 1.19 -2.43
C THR A 49 18.42 0.84 -2.07
N TRP A 50 18.14 -0.43 -1.75
CA TRP A 50 16.82 -0.87 -1.29
C TRP A 50 16.39 -0.13 -0.02
N ILE A 51 17.26 0.00 0.99
CA ILE A 51 16.96 0.76 2.22
C ILE A 51 16.64 2.23 1.88
N ARG A 52 17.45 2.86 1.02
CA ARG A 52 17.26 4.25 0.62
C ARG A 52 15.96 4.49 -0.13
N LEU A 53 15.61 3.61 -1.07
CA LEU A 53 14.39 3.74 -1.89
C LEU A 53 13.11 3.31 -1.15
N ASN A 54 13.20 2.47 -0.11
CA ASN A 54 12.04 2.12 0.71
C ASN A 54 11.48 3.29 1.51
N ARG A 55 12.34 4.22 1.93
CA ARG A 55 11.93 5.38 2.74
C ARG A 55 10.90 6.27 2.00
N PRO A 56 11.14 6.72 0.75
CA PRO A 56 10.13 7.44 -0.02
C PRO A 56 8.94 6.53 -0.39
N PHE A 57 9.16 5.27 -0.76
CA PHE A 57 8.07 4.32 -1.07
C PHE A 57 7.04 4.22 0.08
N LEU A 58 7.52 3.95 1.30
CA LEU A 58 6.67 3.88 2.49
C LEU A 58 6.02 5.24 2.82
N THR A 59 6.71 6.34 2.54
CA THR A 59 6.14 7.69 2.73
C THR A 59 4.97 7.94 1.81
N HIS A 60 5.08 7.57 0.53
CA HIS A 60 3.98 7.67 -0.43
C HIS A 60 2.82 6.74 -0.05
N LEU A 61 3.12 5.49 0.30
CA LEU A 61 2.10 4.53 0.76
C LEU A 61 1.36 5.06 1.99
N ARG A 62 2.08 5.63 2.97
CA ARG A 62 1.50 6.25 4.16
C ARG A 62 0.60 7.44 3.81
N ARG A 63 1.01 8.30 2.88
CA ARG A 63 0.19 9.43 2.41
C ARG A 63 -1.12 8.95 1.79
N GLN A 64 -1.07 7.94 0.92
CA GLN A 64 -2.28 7.34 0.34
C GLN A 64 -3.20 6.78 1.42
N MET A 65 -2.68 6.05 2.40
CA MET A 65 -3.49 5.53 3.50
C MET A 65 -4.11 6.63 4.37
N LEU A 66 -3.43 7.76 4.57
CA LEU A 66 -4.00 8.91 5.28
C LEU A 66 -5.15 9.55 4.50
N ILE A 67 -5.00 9.69 3.18
CA ILE A 67 -6.08 10.14 2.29
C ILE A 67 -7.28 9.20 2.43
N TRP A 68 -7.06 7.89 2.38
CA TRP A 68 -8.13 6.91 2.51
C TRP A 68 -8.83 6.93 3.88
N ARG A 69 -8.12 7.37 4.90
CA ARG A 69 -8.66 7.61 6.25
C ARG A 69 -9.43 8.93 6.34
N SER A 70 -9.02 9.96 5.60
CA SER A 70 -9.66 11.28 5.58
C SER A 70 -10.79 11.41 4.57
N LEU A 71 -10.95 10.45 3.65
CA LEU A 71 -12.09 10.40 2.73
C LEU A 71 -13.39 10.41 3.53
N SER A 72 -14.15 11.50 3.38
CA SER A 72 -15.44 11.69 4.02
C SER A 72 -16.44 10.65 3.50
N PRO A 73 -17.50 10.31 4.26
CA PRO A 73 -18.54 9.37 3.82
C PRO A 73 -19.07 9.66 2.40
N SER A 74 -19.27 10.94 2.05
CA SER A 74 -19.71 11.37 0.71
C SER A 74 -18.72 11.07 -0.42
N GLU A 75 -17.42 11.08 -0.15
CA GLU A 75 -16.42 10.77 -1.18
C GLU A 75 -16.31 9.25 -1.41
N ARG A 76 -16.48 8.44 -0.35
CA ARG A 76 -16.56 6.98 -0.48
C ARG A 76 -17.72 6.54 -1.36
N GLU A 77 -18.85 7.24 -1.28
CA GLU A 77 -20.02 6.96 -2.10
C GLU A 77 -19.76 7.23 -3.59
N SER A 78 -19.00 8.27 -3.93
CA SER A 78 -18.58 8.56 -5.31
C SER A 78 -17.64 7.47 -5.88
N TYR A 79 -16.75 6.91 -5.05
CA TYR A 79 -15.91 5.77 -5.47
C TYR A 79 -16.71 4.47 -5.64
N MET A 80 -17.65 4.16 -4.74
CA MET A 80 -18.54 2.99 -4.89
C MET A 80 -19.49 3.13 -6.09
N ARG A 81 -19.95 4.34 -6.41
CA ARG A 81 -20.86 4.59 -7.53
C ARG A 81 -20.17 4.43 -8.89
N LYS A 82 -18.87 4.69 -8.98
CA LYS A 82 -18.08 4.50 -10.21
C LYS A 82 -17.87 3.03 -10.61
N GLU A 83 -18.08 2.06 -9.70
CA GLU A 83 -18.07 0.63 -10.06
C GLU A 83 -19.33 0.19 -10.83
N LYS A 84 -20.42 0.97 -10.81
CA LYS A 84 -21.66 0.63 -11.54
C LYS A 84 -21.75 1.14 -12.98
N THR A 85 -20.77 1.89 -13.49
CA THR A 85 -20.84 2.52 -14.83
C THR A 85 -19.78 1.98 -15.80
N ARG A 86 -19.12 0.87 -15.47
CA ARG A 86 -18.14 0.19 -16.35
C ARG A 86 -18.50 -1.27 -16.62
N GLY A 87 -19.78 -1.59 -16.49
CA GLY A 87 -20.36 -2.86 -16.88
C GLY A 87 -21.72 -2.59 -17.52
N ASP A 88 -21.70 -1.87 -18.64
CA ASP A 88 -22.75 -1.83 -19.67
C ASP A 88 -22.03 -1.87 -21.02
#